data_AF-A0A7C3FCR5-F1
#
_entry.id   AF-A0A7C3FCR5-F1
#
_cell.length_a   1.000
_cell.length_b   1.000
_cell.length_c   1.000
_cell.angle_alpha   90.00
_cell.angle_beta   90.00
_cell.angle_gamma   90.00
#
_symmetry.space_group_name_H-M   'P 1'
#
loop_
_entity.id
_entity.type
_entity.pdbx_description
1 polymer ?
#
loop_
_entity_poly.entity_id
_entity_poly.type
_entity_poly.pdbx_seq_one_letter_code
_entity_poly.pdbx_strand_id
1 'polypeptide(L)'
;MSRDQLDALLAEIRALRDQTLSELTSMTEEEFAYRTEMPRWDDVRRVLLRFGDHMREHATQVAGTRDAIGRGPTMPQRILAEAEVAWGRMLAAIVGLTDEDLDKAPPDGGWSIRQVLEHVRDTEKAYLDAIRRAREAQGKAS
;
A
#
# COMPACT_ATOMS: atom_id res chain seq x y z
N MET A 1 17.94 -13.24 9.15
CA MET A 1 16.75 -12.51 9.60
C MET A 1 15.64 -13.52 9.85
N SER A 2 15.08 -13.57 11.06
CA SER A 2 13.90 -14.39 11.36
C SER A 2 12.63 -13.79 10.73
N ARG A 3 11.51 -14.52 10.78
CA ARG A 3 10.23 -14.00 10.31
C ARG A 3 9.79 -12.78 11.13
N ASP A 4 9.91 -12.84 12.45
CA ASP A 4 9.57 -11.74 13.34
C ASP A 4 10.41 -10.49 13.07
N GLN A 5 11.71 -10.66 12.78
CA GLN A 5 12.57 -9.54 12.41
C GLN A 5 12.16 -8.90 11.07
N LEU A 6 11.72 -9.70 10.10
CA LEU A 6 11.19 -9.19 8.84
C LEU A 6 9.88 -8.42 9.05
N ASP A 7 8.95 -8.98 9.82
CA ASP A 7 7.65 -8.37 10.07
C ASP A 7 7.82 -7.05 10.85
N ALA A 8 8.74 -7.00 11.82
CA ALA A 8 9.11 -5.76 12.51
C ALA A 8 9.69 -4.71 11.56
N LEU A 9 10.61 -5.09 10.67
CA LEU A 9 11.20 -4.18 9.68
C LEU A 9 10.12 -3.63 8.72
N LEU A 10 9.20 -4.46 8.25
CA LEU A 10 8.10 -4.02 7.38
C LEU A 10 7.14 -3.08 8.11
N ALA A 11 6.86 -3.33 9.39
CA ALA A 11 6.04 -2.43 10.21
C ALA A 11 6.72 -1.07 10.42
N GLU A 12 8.03 -1.05 10.67
CA GLU A 12 8.81 0.18 10.79
C GLU A 12 8.81 0.98 9.48
N ILE A 13 9.05 0.32 8.35
CA ILE A 13 8.96 0.95 7.02
C ILE A 13 7.56 1.54 6.80
N ARG A 14 6.51 0.81 7.19
CA ARG A 14 5.13 1.31 7.05
C ARG A 14 4.89 2.55 7.91
N ALA A 15 5.30 2.52 9.17
CA ALA A 15 5.16 3.66 10.08
C ALA A 15 5.89 4.91 9.57
N LEU A 16 7.13 4.76 9.09
CA LEU A 16 7.89 5.86 8.50
C LEU A 16 7.21 6.45 7.25
N ARG A 17 6.59 5.61 6.43
CA ARG A 17 5.82 6.08 5.27
C ARG A 17 4.56 6.84 5.69
N ASP A 18 3.83 6.32 6.67
CA ASP A 18 2.61 6.97 7.16
C ASP A 18 2.95 8.33 7.82
N GLN A 19 4.06 8.41 8.56
CA GLN A 19 4.60 9.69 9.07
C GLN A 19 4.98 10.65 7.93
N THR A 20 5.71 10.17 6.92
CA THR A 20 6.07 10.98 5.74
C THR A 20 4.82 11.56 5.07
N LEU A 21 3.79 10.75 4.86
CA LEU A 21 2.54 11.23 4.27
C LEU A 21 1.85 12.25 5.18
N SER A 22 1.76 11.98 6.48
CA SER A 22 1.10 12.90 7.44
C SER A 22 1.80 14.26 7.50
N GLU A 23 3.12 14.31 7.49
CA GLU A 23 3.88 15.55 7.59
C GLU A 23 3.89 16.34 6.28
N LEU A 24 3.93 15.65 5.13
CA LEU A 24 4.15 16.29 3.84
C LEU A 24 2.87 16.56 3.04
N THR A 25 1.72 16.07 3.50
CA THR A 25 0.44 16.25 2.77
C THR A 25 -0.01 17.72 2.69
N SER A 26 0.37 18.56 3.67
CA SER A 26 0.05 20.00 3.69
C SER A 26 1.12 20.87 3.02
N MET A 27 2.13 20.28 2.39
CA MET A 27 3.19 21.02 1.71
C MET A 27 2.64 21.89 0.57
N THR A 28 3.27 23.04 0.39
CA THR A 28 3.00 23.97 -0.70
C THR A 28 3.98 23.79 -1.86
N GLU A 29 3.59 24.23 -3.05
CA GLU A 29 4.46 24.19 -4.23
C GLU A 29 5.70 25.09 -4.10
N GLU A 30 5.67 26.13 -3.26
CA GLU A 30 6.84 26.99 -3.02
C GLU A 30 8.00 26.20 -2.39
N GLU A 31 7.66 25.28 -1.48
CA GLU A 31 8.64 24.45 -0.77
C GLU A 31 9.41 23.50 -1.69
N PHE A 32 8.92 23.24 -2.90
CA PHE A 32 9.59 22.39 -3.88
C PHE A 32 10.98 22.90 -4.27
N ALA A 33 11.19 24.20 -4.21
CA ALA A 33 12.47 24.84 -4.53
C ALA A 33 13.47 24.80 -3.35
N TYR A 34 13.03 24.40 -2.15
CA TYR A 34 13.89 24.37 -0.98
C TYR A 34 15.03 23.37 -1.18
N ARG A 35 16.22 23.78 -0.77
CA ARG A 35 17.45 22.99 -0.93
C ARG A 35 17.53 21.93 0.14
N THR A 36 18.01 20.75 -0.24
CA THR A 36 18.32 19.68 0.70
C THR A 36 19.83 19.47 0.78
N GLU A 37 20.28 18.79 1.83
CA GLU A 37 21.68 18.41 1.99
C GLU A 37 22.05 17.18 1.12
N MET A 38 21.09 16.58 0.40
CA MET A 38 21.34 15.40 -0.42
C MET A 38 22.08 15.78 -1.71
N PRO A 39 23.30 15.26 -1.98
CA PRO A 39 24.08 15.69 -3.14
C PRO A 39 23.43 15.41 -4.51
N ARG A 40 22.57 14.39 -4.60
CA ARG A 40 21.93 13.93 -5.85
C ARG A 40 20.48 14.38 -6.02
N TRP A 41 19.78 14.66 -4.92
CA TRP A 41 18.38 15.10 -4.89
C TRP A 41 18.32 16.37 -4.05
N ASP A 42 18.96 17.38 -4.59
CA ASP A 42 19.41 18.59 -3.91
C ASP A 42 18.31 19.65 -3.73
N ASP A 43 17.08 19.35 -4.16
CA ASP A 43 15.87 20.09 -3.86
C ASP A 43 14.72 19.16 -3.43
N VAL A 44 13.77 19.70 -2.68
CA VAL A 44 12.65 18.94 -2.09
C VAL A 44 11.82 18.24 -3.17
N ARG A 45 11.58 18.88 -4.31
CA ARG A 45 10.85 18.26 -5.43
C ARG A 45 11.53 16.98 -5.91
N ARG A 46 12.86 16.99 -6.07
CA ARG A 46 13.63 15.81 -6.47
C ARG A 46 13.57 14.71 -5.42
N VAL A 47 13.56 15.05 -4.14
CA VAL A 47 13.39 14.06 -3.05
C VAL A 47 11.99 13.44 -3.08
N LEU A 48 10.94 14.24 -3.24
CA LEU A 48 9.56 13.76 -3.33
C LEU A 48 9.35 12.82 -4.53
N LEU A 49 9.88 13.18 -5.71
CA LEU A 49 9.84 12.30 -6.88
C LEU A 49 10.60 10.99 -6.61
N ARG A 50 11.74 11.07 -5.93
CA ARG A 50 12.54 9.89 -5.58
C ARG A 50 11.81 8.96 -4.62
N PHE A 51 10.95 9.46 -3.73
CA PHE A 51 10.24 8.63 -2.75
C PHE A 51 9.43 7.49 -3.40
N GLY A 52 8.70 7.78 -4.48
CA GLY A 52 7.97 6.77 -5.24
C GLY A 52 8.89 5.89 -6.09
N ASP A 53 9.83 6.49 -6.82
CA ASP A 53 10.74 5.78 -7.72
C ASP A 53 11.64 4.79 -6.99
N HIS A 54 12.06 5.11 -5.77
CA HIS A 54 12.91 4.27 -4.93
C HIS A 54 12.23 2.94 -4.57
N MET A 55 10.96 3.02 -4.19
CA MET A 55 10.17 1.82 -3.89
C MET A 55 10.01 0.93 -5.12
N ARG A 56 9.72 1.53 -6.27
CA ARG A 56 9.55 0.79 -7.54
C ARG A 56 10.84 0.09 -7.98
N GLU A 57 11.98 0.76 -7.83
CA GLU A 57 13.30 0.21 -8.12
C GLU A 57 13.59 -1.02 -7.24
N HIS A 58 13.40 -0.92 -5.93
CA HIS A 58 13.66 -2.04 -5.02
C HIS A 58 12.63 -3.16 -5.12
N ALA A 59 11.36 -2.87 -5.43
CA ALA A 59 10.37 -3.90 -5.74
C ALA A 59 10.82 -4.76 -6.94
N THR A 60 11.41 -4.13 -7.97
CA THR A 60 11.97 -4.84 -9.13
C THR A 60 13.17 -5.71 -8.74
N GLN A 61 14.06 -5.21 -7.87
CA GLN A 61 15.19 -6.00 -7.38
C GLN A 61 14.75 -7.22 -6.55
N VAL A 62 13.74 -7.06 -5.69
CA VAL A 62 13.16 -8.19 -4.91
C VAL A 62 12.55 -9.22 -5.85
N ALA A 63 11.76 -8.78 -6.84
CA ALA A 63 11.17 -9.69 -7.83
C ALA A 63 12.23 -10.45 -8.63
N GLY A 64 13.24 -9.75 -9.16
CA GLY A 64 14.34 -10.38 -9.88
C GLY A 64 15.15 -11.36 -9.02
N THR A 65 15.36 -11.04 -7.74
CA THR A 65 16.03 -11.95 -6.79
C THR A 65 15.20 -13.22 -6.57
N ARG A 66 13.88 -13.10 -6.41
CA ARG A 66 12.99 -14.26 -6.24
C ARG A 66 13.07 -15.21 -7.43
N ASP A 67 13.06 -14.68 -8.64
CA ASP A 67 13.18 -15.49 -9.85
C ASP A 67 14.56 -16.15 -9.96
N ALA A 68 15.64 -15.40 -9.68
CA ALA A 68 17.00 -15.91 -9.72
C ALA A 68 17.26 -17.07 -8.74
N ILE A 69 16.58 -17.10 -7.59
CA ILE A 69 16.69 -18.20 -6.60
C ILE A 69 15.65 -19.32 -6.81
N GLY A 70 14.92 -19.32 -7.94
CA GLY A 70 13.90 -20.33 -8.24
C GLY A 70 12.67 -20.27 -7.33
N ARG A 71 12.39 -19.09 -6.74
CA ARG A 71 11.23 -18.82 -5.85
C ARG A 71 10.27 -17.79 -6.46
N GLY A 72 10.13 -17.84 -7.78
CA GLY A 72 9.13 -17.08 -8.52
C GLY A 72 7.70 -17.34 -7.99
N PRO A 73 6.77 -16.38 -8.12
CA PRO A 73 5.45 -16.49 -7.53
C PRO A 73 4.58 -17.52 -8.25
N THR A 74 3.84 -18.32 -7.48
CA THR A 74 2.79 -19.21 -7.99
C THR A 74 1.57 -18.42 -8.47
N MET A 75 0.65 -19.05 -9.21
CA MET A 75 -0.58 -18.38 -9.66
C MET A 75 -1.41 -17.76 -8.52
N PRO A 76 -1.70 -18.45 -7.40
CA PRO A 76 -2.36 -17.82 -6.27
C PRO A 76 -1.58 -16.64 -5.67
N GLN A 77 -0.25 -16.73 -5.60
CA GLN A 77 0.59 -15.64 -5.10
C GLN A 77 0.57 -14.42 -6.02
N ARG A 78 0.47 -14.62 -7.34
CA ARG A 78 0.30 -13.53 -8.31
C ARG A 78 -1.05 -12.82 -8.13
N ILE A 79 -2.13 -13.59 -7.92
CA ILE A 79 -3.46 -13.02 -7.64
C ILE A 79 -3.42 -12.19 -6.34
N LEU A 80 -2.80 -12.71 -5.29
CA LEU A 80 -2.64 -11.96 -4.02
C LEU A 80 -1.75 -10.72 -4.20
N ALA A 81 -0.69 -10.78 -5.01
CA ALA A 81 0.14 -9.62 -5.30
C ALA A 81 -0.63 -8.51 -6.04
N GLU A 82 -1.52 -8.85 -6.97
CA GLU A 82 -2.38 -7.87 -7.65
C GLU A 82 -3.38 -7.22 -6.68
N ALA A 83 -3.88 -7.96 -5.69
CA ALA A 83 -4.72 -7.40 -4.63
C ALA A 83 -3.97 -6.33 -3.81
N GLU A 84 -2.70 -6.55 -3.48
CA GLU A 84 -1.86 -5.56 -2.79
C GLU A 84 -1.58 -4.32 -3.66
N VAL A 85 -1.43 -4.48 -4.98
CA VAL A 85 -1.33 -3.34 -5.91
C VAL A 85 -2.62 -2.53 -5.92
N ALA A 86 -3.77 -3.19 -5.96
CA ALA A 86 -5.08 -2.54 -5.88
C ALA A 86 -5.27 -1.78 -4.55
N TRP A 87 -4.86 -2.39 -3.43
CA TRP A 87 -4.85 -1.74 -2.12
C TRP A 87 -3.97 -0.48 -2.13
N GLY A 88 -2.77 -0.54 -2.70
CA GLY A 88 -1.89 0.63 -2.86
C GLY A 88 -2.52 1.76 -3.67
N ARG A 89 -3.30 1.45 -4.72
CA ARG A 89 -4.05 2.44 -5.50
C ARG A 89 -5.15 3.11 -4.68
N MET A 90 -5.85 2.33 -3.85
CA MET A 90 -6.87 2.89 -2.95
C MET A 90 -6.24 3.82 -1.90
N LEU A 91 -5.11 3.41 -1.31
CA LEU A 91 -4.35 4.27 -0.40
C LEU A 91 -3.89 5.57 -1.06
N ALA A 92 -3.46 5.51 -2.33
CA ALA A 92 -3.08 6.70 -3.08
C ALA A 92 -4.26 7.65 -3.31
N ALA A 93 -5.46 7.11 -3.55
CA ALA A 93 -6.67 7.90 -3.81
C ALA A 93 -7.16 8.69 -2.58
N ILE A 94 -6.73 8.33 -1.37
CA ILE A 94 -7.13 9.01 -0.13
C ILE A 94 -6.07 9.98 0.41
N VAL A 95 -4.92 10.12 -0.26
CA VAL A 95 -3.90 11.10 0.14
C VAL A 95 -4.48 12.51 0.04
N GLY A 96 -4.30 13.33 1.08
CA GLY A 96 -4.78 14.71 1.10
C GLY A 96 -6.21 14.91 1.57
N LEU A 97 -6.97 13.83 1.80
CA LEU A 97 -8.34 13.96 2.27
C LEU A 97 -8.41 14.37 3.73
N THR A 98 -9.31 15.31 4.01
CA THR A 98 -9.68 15.66 5.39
C THR A 98 -10.74 14.68 5.92
N ASP A 99 -10.95 14.65 7.24
CA ASP A 99 -12.03 13.87 7.85
C ASP A 99 -13.40 14.23 7.26
N GLU A 100 -13.63 15.51 6.95
CA GLU A 100 -14.88 15.96 6.33
C GLU A 100 -15.07 15.38 4.93
N ASP A 101 -13.99 15.25 4.15
CA ASP A 101 -14.06 14.69 2.79
C ASP A 101 -14.41 13.20 2.80
N LEU A 102 -14.03 12.48 3.87
CA LEU A 102 -14.37 11.06 4.01
C LEU A 102 -15.88 10.81 4.14
N ASP A 103 -16.61 11.80 4.65
CA ASP A 103 -18.04 11.71 4.98
C ASP A 103 -18.96 12.34 3.92
N LYS A 104 -18.41 13.07 2.94
CA LYS A 104 -19.18 13.65 1.84
C LYS A 104 -19.65 12.57 0.87
N ALA A 105 -20.96 12.47 0.67
CA ALA A 105 -21.54 11.66 -0.40
C ALA A 105 -21.46 12.42 -1.74
N PRO A 106 -21.19 11.73 -2.86
CA PRO A 106 -21.26 12.33 -4.19
C PRO A 106 -22.68 12.84 -4.55
N PRO A 107 -22.81 13.83 -5.44
CA PRO A 107 -24.11 14.44 -5.78
C PRO A 107 -25.13 13.49 -6.41
N ASP A 108 -24.69 12.37 -6.98
CA ASP A 108 -25.54 11.34 -7.60
C ASP A 108 -26.10 10.34 -6.57
N GLY A 109 -25.85 10.54 -5.27
CA GLY A 109 -26.28 9.64 -4.21
C GLY A 109 -25.40 8.40 -4.06
N GLY A 110 -24.21 8.40 -4.66
CA GLY A 110 -23.19 7.36 -4.46
C GLY A 110 -22.69 7.27 -3.00
N TRP A 111 -21.81 6.30 -2.75
CA TRP A 111 -21.22 6.10 -1.43
C TRP A 111 -20.15 7.14 -1.11
N SER A 112 -20.10 7.57 0.15
CA SER A 112 -18.95 8.32 0.67
C SER A 112 -17.70 7.44 0.70
N ILE A 113 -16.53 8.06 0.82
CA ILE A 113 -15.26 7.35 0.88
C ILE A 113 -15.22 6.44 2.12
N ARG A 114 -15.72 6.91 3.28
CA ARG A 114 -15.84 6.08 4.48
C ARG A 114 -16.70 4.84 4.25
N GLN A 115 -17.84 4.99 3.58
CA GLN A 115 -18.72 3.86 3.26
C GLN A 115 -18.04 2.84 2.33
N VAL A 116 -17.28 3.31 1.34
CA VAL A 116 -16.47 2.44 0.47
C VAL A 116 -15.43 1.67 1.30
N LEU A 117 -14.70 2.34 2.20
CA LEU A 117 -13.67 1.70 3.03
C LEU A 117 -14.26 0.68 4.02
N GLU A 118 -15.42 0.99 4.61
CA GLU A 118 -16.16 0.05 5.46
C GLU A 118 -16.62 -1.18 4.69
N HIS A 119 -17.14 -0.99 3.48
CA HIS A 119 -17.51 -2.09 2.60
C HIS A 119 -16.31 -2.98 2.23
N VAL A 120 -15.15 -2.37 1.92
CA VAL A 120 -13.92 -3.12 1.64
C VAL A 120 -13.50 -3.95 2.87
N ARG A 121 -13.47 -3.36 4.07
CA ARG A 121 -13.17 -4.09 5.31
C ARG A 121 -14.08 -5.31 5.50
N ASP A 122 -15.38 -5.14 5.28
CA ASP A 122 -16.35 -6.20 5.51
C ASP A 122 -16.26 -7.32 4.46
N THR A 123 -15.97 -6.96 3.20
CA THR A 123 -15.79 -7.91 2.10
C THR A 123 -14.48 -8.71 2.21
N GLU A 124 -13.37 -8.08 2.62
CA GLU A 124 -12.10 -8.77 2.92
C GLU A 124 -12.30 -9.90 3.93
N LYS A 125 -13.02 -9.62 5.02
CA LYS A 125 -13.37 -10.62 6.02
C LYS A 125 -14.22 -11.75 5.42
N ALA A 126 -15.24 -11.39 4.65
CA ALA A 126 -16.14 -12.36 4.04
C ALA A 126 -15.41 -13.32 3.08
N TYR A 127 -14.46 -12.81 2.28
CA TYR A 127 -13.67 -13.62 1.35
C TYR A 127 -12.77 -14.64 2.07
N LEU A 128 -12.07 -14.21 3.13
CA LEU A 128 -11.25 -15.12 3.93
C LEU A 128 -12.10 -16.23 4.56
N ASP A 129 -13.25 -15.88 5.12
CA ASP A 129 -14.15 -16.84 5.73
C ASP A 129 -14.74 -17.82 4.71
N ALA A 130 -15.06 -17.35 3.50
CA ALA A 130 -15.51 -18.22 2.41
C ALA A 130 -14.43 -19.26 2.02
N ILE A 131 -13.18 -18.83 1.90
CA ILE A 131 -12.05 -19.73 1.59
C ILE A 131 -11.83 -20.74 2.74
N ARG A 132 -11.88 -20.29 4.00
CA ARG A 132 -11.75 -21.18 5.17
C ARG A 132 -12.83 -22.25 5.18
N ARG A 133 -14.10 -21.86 5.02
CA ARG A 133 -15.23 -22.81 4.94
C ARG A 133 -15.08 -23.82 3.80
N ALA A 134 -14.64 -23.36 2.63
CA ALA A 134 -14.40 -24.24 1.48
C ALA A 134 -13.32 -25.28 1.79
N ARG A 135 -12.21 -24.88 2.44
CA ARG A 135 -11.14 -25.81 2.85
C ARG A 135 -11.60 -26.81 3.90
N GLU A 136 -12.36 -26.36 4.91
CA GLU A 136 -12.92 -27.22 5.94
C GLU A 136 -13.88 -28.27 5.35
N ALA A 137 -14.73 -27.88 4.41
CA ALA A 137 -15.65 -28.80 3.74
C ALA A 137 -14.91 -29.92 2.98
N GLN A 138 -13.80 -29.60 2.31
CA GLN A 138 -12.98 -30.61 1.62
C GLN A 138 -12.18 -31.50 2.59
N GLY A 139 -11.68 -30.92 3.68
CA GLY A 139 -10.95 -31.67 4.71
C GLY A 139 -11.80 -32.63 5.53
N LYS A 140 -13.13 -32.41 5.61
CA LYS A 140 -14.08 -33.34 6.24
C LYS A 140 -14.57 -34.45 5.30
N ALA A 141 -14.28 -34.35 4.00
CA ALA A 141 -14.66 -35.32 2.97
C ALA A 141 -13.55 -36.34 2.64
N SER A 142 -12.38 -36.24 3.31
CA SER A 142 -11.24 -37.15 3.24
C SER A 142 -11.13 -37.97 4.51
#